data_AF-A0A3D5H5W9-F1
#
_entry.id   AF-A0A3D5H5W9-F1
#
_cell.length_a   1.000
_cell.length_b   1.000
_cell.length_c   1.000
_cell.angle_alpha   90.00
_cell.angle_beta   90.00
_cell.angle_gamma   90.00
#
_symmetry.space_group_name_H-M   'P 1'
#
loop_
_entity.id
_entity.type
_entity.pdbx_description
1 polymer ?
#
loop_
_entity_poly.entity_id
_entity_poly.type
_entity_poly.pdbx_seq_one_letter_code
_entity_poly.pdbx_strand_id
1 'polypeptide(L)'
;MVLKNLLAAAIILSPLVAYAGAGGSTYSLFGIGDIRYMPNARSAGMGYSGLGLPSANFINGIQPAAWSRISRVRFETGILHEGFKSTDGDKSIYLANSSFAGALLAIPISTTNGIVTVLGFTQYSDVNYNYFLGGTLDGIQYEINHSGNGGMSRGVAGLSFSPFSDLAVGASFNYLFGLIDRTTTFSPVYRPVYAGGMITKSTSMRGMNVTAGAM
;
A
#
# COMPACT_ATOMS: atom_id res chain seq x y z
N MET A 1 -38.49 8.00 -9.24
CA MET A 1 -37.24 7.33 -9.67
C MET A 1 -35.99 7.92 -8.99
N VAL A 2 -35.94 9.23 -8.75
CA VAL A 2 -34.79 9.94 -8.14
C VAL A 2 -34.48 9.51 -6.69
N LEU A 3 -35.50 9.23 -5.87
CA LEU A 3 -35.32 8.86 -4.45
C LEU A 3 -34.61 7.50 -4.26
N LYS A 4 -34.84 6.54 -5.17
CA LYS A 4 -34.24 5.20 -5.12
C LYS A 4 -32.74 5.23 -5.44
N ASN A 5 -32.34 6.14 -6.33
CA ASN A 5 -30.93 6.38 -6.68
C ASN A 5 -30.20 7.17 -5.58
N LEU A 6 -30.90 8.07 -4.88
CA LEU A 6 -30.38 8.78 -3.70
C LEU A 6 -30.17 7.86 -2.50
N LEU A 7 -31.09 6.90 -2.27
CA LEU A 7 -30.92 5.87 -1.25
C LEU A 7 -29.78 4.90 -1.58
N ALA A 8 -29.60 4.54 -2.85
CA ALA A 8 -28.44 3.74 -3.29
C ALA A 8 -27.12 4.50 -3.11
N ALA A 9 -27.08 5.79 -3.40
CA ALA A 9 -25.91 6.64 -3.16
C ALA A 9 -25.64 6.85 -1.65
N ALA A 10 -26.68 6.94 -0.82
CA ALA A 10 -26.55 7.06 0.64
C ALA A 10 -26.05 5.75 1.30
N ILE A 11 -26.35 4.58 0.73
CA ILE A 11 -25.81 3.30 1.17
C ILE A 11 -24.31 3.16 0.80
N ILE A 12 -23.88 3.78 -0.31
CA ILE A 12 -22.45 3.84 -0.68
C ILE A 12 -21.68 4.83 0.21
N LEU A 13 -22.37 5.81 0.82
CA LEU A 13 -21.79 6.81 1.71
C LEU A 13 -21.94 6.52 3.20
N SER A 14 -22.56 5.40 3.61
CA SER A 14 -22.54 5.03 5.02
C SER A 14 -21.10 4.75 5.40
N PRO A 15 -20.51 5.45 6.39
CA PRO A 15 -19.24 5.03 6.93
C PRO A 15 -19.50 3.65 7.53
N LEU A 16 -19.08 2.60 6.84
CA LEU A 16 -18.73 1.35 7.51
C LEU A 16 -17.72 1.79 8.56
N VAL A 17 -18.17 1.88 9.80
CA VAL A 17 -17.28 1.98 10.96
C VAL A 17 -16.59 0.63 10.99
N ALA A 18 -15.61 0.46 10.10
CA ALA A 18 -14.62 -0.57 10.23
C ALA A 18 -13.95 -0.25 11.56
N TYR A 19 -14.16 -1.13 12.54
CA TYR A 19 -13.31 -1.20 13.71
C TYR A 19 -11.91 -1.58 13.19
N ALA A 20 -11.20 -0.59 12.66
CA ALA A 20 -9.77 -0.67 12.43
C ALA A 20 -9.16 -0.57 13.82
N GLY A 21 -8.87 -1.73 14.43
CA GLY A 21 -7.88 -1.78 15.49
C GLY A 21 -6.64 -1.09 14.92
N ALA A 22 -6.25 0.05 15.49
CA ALA A 22 -5.12 0.81 15.01
C ALA A 22 -3.89 -0.08 15.06
N GLY A 23 -3.35 -0.42 13.89
CA GLY A 23 -2.21 -1.31 13.72
C GLY A 23 -2.42 -2.25 12.54
N GLY A 24 -1.38 -2.42 11.73
CA GLY A 24 -1.27 -3.45 10.72
C GLY A 24 -0.34 -4.58 11.19
N SER A 25 0.40 -5.14 10.25
CA SER A 25 1.41 -6.16 10.51
C SER A 25 2.50 -5.64 11.46
N THR A 26 2.77 -6.39 12.54
CA THR A 26 3.87 -6.10 13.48
C THR A 26 5.25 -6.17 12.77
N TYR A 27 5.34 -6.88 11.65
CA TYR A 27 6.55 -6.97 10.83
C TYR A 27 6.89 -5.66 10.12
N SER A 28 5.91 -4.77 9.94
CA SER A 28 6.14 -3.43 9.35
C SER A 28 7.00 -2.51 10.24
N LEU A 29 7.33 -2.94 11.46
CA LEU A 29 8.31 -2.29 12.34
C LEU A 29 9.68 -2.12 11.66
N PHE A 30 10.09 -3.09 10.85
CA PHE A 30 11.43 -3.17 10.29
C PHE A 30 11.58 -2.34 9.01
N GLY A 31 12.72 -1.63 8.90
CA GLY A 31 13.12 -0.93 7.68
C GLY A 31 12.10 0.10 7.18
N ILE A 32 11.63 -0.08 5.95
CA ILE A 32 10.66 0.80 5.28
C ILE A 32 9.21 0.30 5.39
N GLY A 33 8.96 -0.72 6.23
CA GLY A 33 7.69 -1.40 6.34
C GLY A 33 7.52 -2.56 5.36
N ASP A 34 6.29 -3.01 5.21
CA ASP A 34 5.93 -4.13 4.35
C ASP A 34 5.90 -3.66 2.89
N ILE A 35 6.65 -4.36 2.03
CA ILE A 35 6.74 -4.04 0.59
C ILE A 35 5.46 -4.51 -0.10
N ARG A 36 4.86 -3.62 -0.90
CA ARG A 36 3.61 -3.88 -1.63
C ARG A 36 3.90 -4.42 -3.02
N TYR A 37 3.80 -5.74 -3.17
CA TYR A 37 3.88 -6.43 -4.47
C TYR A 37 2.49 -6.60 -5.11
N MET A 38 1.78 -5.49 -5.32
CA MET A 38 0.45 -5.49 -5.95
C MET A 38 0.50 -4.91 -7.37
N PRO A 39 0.44 -5.74 -8.42
CA PRO A 39 0.31 -5.25 -9.79
C PRO A 39 -1.02 -4.55 -10.05
N ASN A 40 -2.12 -5.12 -9.52
CA ASN A 40 -3.51 -4.65 -9.58
C ASN A 40 -4.44 -5.55 -8.75
N ALA A 41 -5.69 -5.13 -8.55
CA ALA A 41 -6.69 -5.90 -7.81
C ALA A 41 -6.95 -7.31 -8.39
N ARG A 42 -6.93 -7.45 -9.72
CA ARG A 42 -7.14 -8.74 -10.39
C ARG A 42 -6.02 -9.73 -10.05
N SER A 43 -4.77 -9.28 -10.12
CA SER A 43 -3.61 -10.10 -9.76
C SER A 43 -3.62 -10.49 -8.28
N ALA A 44 -4.08 -9.61 -7.37
CA ALA A 44 -4.26 -9.96 -5.97
C ALA A 44 -5.25 -11.12 -5.79
N GLY A 45 -6.38 -11.11 -6.52
CA GLY A 45 -7.34 -12.22 -6.56
C GLY A 45 -6.78 -13.53 -7.15
N MET A 46 -5.67 -13.49 -7.88
CA MET A 46 -4.97 -14.66 -8.42
C MET A 46 -3.73 -15.04 -7.59
N GLY A 47 -3.60 -14.55 -6.36
CA GLY A 47 -2.41 -14.80 -5.53
C GLY A 47 -1.14 -14.17 -6.10
N TYR A 48 -1.27 -12.98 -6.70
CA TYR A 48 -0.19 -12.18 -7.31
C TYR A 48 0.49 -12.80 -8.54
N SER A 49 -0.04 -13.90 -9.08
CA SER A 49 0.47 -14.56 -10.29
C SER A 49 0.24 -13.78 -11.61
N GLY A 50 -0.52 -12.69 -11.57
CA GLY A 50 -0.87 -11.88 -12.74
C GLY A 50 0.25 -11.00 -13.32
N LEU A 51 1.46 -11.07 -12.76
CA LEU A 51 2.62 -10.27 -13.18
C LEU A 51 3.00 -10.45 -14.65
N GLY A 52 2.91 -11.68 -15.16
CA GLY A 52 3.27 -12.03 -16.54
C GLY A 52 2.10 -12.02 -17.52
N LEU A 53 0.89 -11.69 -17.08
CA LEU A 53 -0.29 -11.73 -17.93
C LEU A 53 -0.49 -10.37 -18.61
N PRO A 54 -0.31 -10.28 -19.94
CA PRO A 54 -0.62 -9.06 -20.65
C PRO A 54 -2.14 -8.95 -20.80
N SER A 55 -2.68 -7.74 -20.64
CA SER A 55 -4.11 -7.54 -20.81
C SER A 55 -4.42 -6.11 -21.24
N ALA A 56 -5.43 -5.98 -22.12
CA ALA A 56 -6.03 -4.67 -22.41
C ALA A 56 -6.88 -4.14 -21.22
N ASN A 57 -7.18 -5.01 -20.25
CA ASN A 57 -8.21 -4.80 -19.24
C ASN A 57 -7.71 -4.40 -17.85
N PHE A 58 -6.41 -4.19 -17.66
CA PHE A 58 -5.86 -3.66 -16.42
C PHE A 58 -4.49 -3.04 -16.69
N ILE A 59 -4.06 -2.15 -15.81
CA ILE A 59 -2.70 -1.62 -15.83
C ILE A 59 -1.85 -2.51 -14.91
N ASN A 60 -0.74 -3.03 -15.42
CA ASN A 60 0.20 -3.78 -14.60
C ASN A 60 1.19 -2.79 -13.95
N GLY A 61 1.03 -2.49 -12.66
CA GLY A 61 1.90 -1.54 -11.98
C GLY A 61 3.36 -2.00 -11.77
N ILE A 62 3.70 -3.25 -12.12
CA ILE A 62 5.02 -3.83 -11.86
C ILE A 62 5.79 -4.10 -13.15
N GLN A 63 5.13 -4.58 -14.21
CA GLN A 63 5.77 -4.97 -15.47
C GLN A 63 5.42 -4.03 -16.65
N PRO A 64 6.34 -3.13 -17.06
CA PRO A 64 6.09 -2.18 -18.15
C PRO A 64 5.79 -2.81 -19.52
N ALA A 65 6.40 -3.95 -19.85
CA ALA A 65 6.18 -4.62 -21.13
C ALA A 65 4.72 -5.05 -21.36
N ALA A 66 3.99 -5.34 -20.28
CA ALA A 66 2.59 -5.75 -20.32
C ALA A 66 1.64 -4.62 -20.79
N TRP A 67 2.07 -3.36 -20.72
CA TRP A 67 1.28 -2.21 -21.16
C TRP A 67 1.03 -2.19 -22.66
N SER A 68 1.88 -2.85 -23.45
CA SER A 68 1.79 -2.92 -24.91
C SER A 68 0.44 -3.43 -25.45
N ARG A 69 -0.32 -4.19 -24.65
CA ARG A 69 -1.63 -4.71 -25.03
C ARG A 69 -2.80 -3.80 -24.67
N ILE A 70 -2.55 -2.67 -24.02
CA ILE A 70 -3.59 -1.69 -23.71
C ILE A 70 -3.97 -0.96 -25.00
N SER A 71 -5.21 -1.12 -25.46
CA SER A 71 -5.67 -0.54 -26.72
C SER A 71 -6.46 0.76 -26.57
N ARG A 72 -6.85 1.13 -25.33
CA ARG A 72 -7.62 2.34 -25.03
C ARG A 72 -7.07 3.06 -23.82
N VAL A 73 -7.29 4.38 -23.74
CA VAL A 73 -6.96 5.17 -22.56
C VAL A 73 -7.63 4.55 -21.34
N ARG A 74 -6.85 4.29 -20.29
CA ARG A 74 -7.33 3.61 -19.09
C ARG A 74 -6.86 4.35 -17.86
N PHE A 75 -7.78 4.59 -16.94
CA PHE A 75 -7.48 5.07 -15.61
C PHE A 75 -7.82 3.96 -14.62
N GLU A 76 -6.90 3.66 -13.71
CA GLU A 76 -7.07 2.64 -12.67
C GLU A 76 -6.73 3.26 -11.32
N THR A 77 -7.59 3.06 -10.34
CA THR A 77 -7.34 3.46 -8.95
C THR A 77 -7.85 2.37 -8.01
N GLY A 78 -7.28 2.29 -6.81
CA GLY A 78 -7.63 1.25 -5.87
C GLY A 78 -7.44 1.66 -4.42
N ILE A 79 -8.19 0.97 -3.56
CA ILE A 79 -8.04 0.98 -2.11
C ILE A 79 -7.66 -0.46 -1.72
N LEU A 80 -6.66 -0.58 -0.86
CA LEU A 80 -6.26 -1.85 -0.26
C LEU A 80 -6.83 -1.92 1.15
N HIS A 81 -7.55 -3.00 1.44
CA HIS A 81 -8.02 -3.30 2.79
C HIS A 81 -7.45 -4.65 3.22
N GLU A 82 -6.83 -4.69 4.39
CA GLU A 82 -6.18 -5.88 4.93
C GLU A 82 -6.54 -6.05 6.40
N GLY A 83 -6.75 -7.31 6.80
CA GLY A 83 -7.03 -7.69 8.17
C GLY A 83 -6.03 -8.73 8.65
N PHE A 84 -5.42 -8.50 9.80
CA PHE A 84 -4.50 -9.41 10.47
C PHE A 84 -5.12 -9.90 11.77
N LYS A 85 -5.16 -11.22 11.95
CA LYS A 85 -5.46 -11.81 13.25
C LYS A 85 -4.13 -12.20 13.91
N SER A 86 -3.74 -11.45 14.94
CA SER A 86 -2.54 -11.76 15.72
C SER A 86 -2.93 -12.48 17.00
N THR A 87 -2.11 -13.44 17.42
CA THR A 87 -2.31 -14.17 18.68
C THR A 87 -0.98 -14.46 19.35
N ASP A 88 -0.95 -14.33 20.66
CA ASP A 88 0.20 -14.62 21.51
C ASP A 88 -0.06 -15.86 22.40
N GLY A 89 -0.88 -16.80 21.92
CA GLY A 89 -1.33 -17.99 22.66
C GLY A 89 -2.49 -17.70 23.63
N ASP A 90 -2.41 -16.63 24.42
CA ASP A 90 -3.42 -16.30 25.45
C ASP A 90 -4.46 -15.26 24.99
N LYS A 91 -4.03 -14.33 24.12
CA LYS A 91 -4.88 -13.25 23.60
C LYS A 91 -4.89 -13.30 22.08
N SER A 92 -6.03 -12.96 21.49
CA SER A 92 -6.17 -12.77 20.05
C SER A 92 -6.73 -11.38 19.77
N ILE A 93 -6.08 -10.66 18.85
CA ILE A 93 -6.50 -9.34 18.41
C ILE A 93 -6.74 -9.37 16.90
N TYR A 94 -7.76 -8.65 16.46
CA TYR A 94 -8.00 -8.39 15.05
C TYR A 94 -7.60 -6.95 14.75
N LEU A 95 -6.69 -6.82 13.81
CA LEU A 95 -6.07 -5.59 13.34
C LEU A 95 -6.50 -5.39 11.90
N ALA A 96 -6.90 -4.19 11.50
CA ALA A 96 -7.31 -3.93 10.14
C ALA A 96 -6.79 -2.58 9.66
N ASN A 97 -6.30 -2.56 8.43
CA ASN A 97 -5.78 -1.37 7.78
C ASN A 97 -6.48 -1.15 6.43
N SER A 98 -6.71 0.10 6.09
CA SER A 98 -7.20 0.53 4.79
C SER A 98 -6.28 1.62 4.25
N SER A 99 -5.65 1.39 3.11
CA SER A 99 -4.75 2.34 2.48
C SER A 99 -5.13 2.62 1.03
N PHE A 100 -4.73 3.79 0.53
CA PHE A 100 -4.87 4.10 -0.88
C PHE A 100 -3.78 3.36 -1.67
N ALA A 101 -4.19 2.46 -2.57
CA ALA A 101 -3.26 1.62 -3.32
C ALA A 101 -2.56 2.39 -4.46
N GLY A 102 -3.23 3.40 -5.03
CA GLY A 102 -2.66 4.21 -6.09
C GLY A 102 -3.67 4.68 -7.15
N ALA A 103 -3.15 5.46 -8.09
CA ALA A 103 -3.82 5.87 -9.32
C ALA A 103 -2.83 5.81 -10.49
N LEU A 104 -3.22 5.13 -11.58
CA LEU A 104 -2.45 4.95 -12.79
C LEU A 104 -3.27 5.36 -14.00
N LEU A 105 -2.62 6.03 -14.96
CA LEU A 105 -3.18 6.41 -16.24
C LEU A 105 -2.33 5.81 -17.35
N ALA A 106 -2.94 4.99 -18.20
CA ALA A 106 -2.33 4.44 -19.40
C ALA A 106 -2.91 5.12 -20.64
N ILE A 107 -2.04 5.61 -21.51
CA ILE A 107 -2.39 6.29 -22.76
C ILE A 107 -1.71 5.52 -23.91
N PRO A 108 -2.49 4.81 -24.74
CA PRO A 108 -1.95 4.18 -25.95
C PRO A 108 -1.70 5.25 -27.02
N ILE A 109 -0.43 5.44 -27.36
CA ILE A 109 -0.02 6.38 -28.41
C ILE A 109 -0.14 5.71 -29.78
N SER A 110 0.28 4.44 -29.88
CA SER A 110 0.13 3.63 -31.08
C SER A 110 -0.21 2.20 -30.70
N THR A 111 -1.44 1.79 -30.98
CA THR A 111 -1.90 0.41 -30.73
C THR A 111 -1.23 -0.59 -31.66
N THR A 112 -0.88 -0.19 -32.89
CA THR A 112 -0.22 -1.06 -33.87
C THR A 112 1.20 -1.42 -33.45
N ASN A 113 1.92 -0.45 -32.87
CA ASN A 113 3.31 -0.63 -32.44
C ASN A 113 3.42 -0.96 -30.94
N GLY A 114 2.31 -1.17 -30.24
CA GLY A 114 2.26 -1.40 -28.79
C GLY A 114 2.89 -0.27 -27.96
N ILE A 115 2.88 0.96 -28.47
CA ILE A 115 3.42 2.13 -27.77
C ILE A 115 2.37 2.66 -26.81
N VAL A 116 2.58 2.40 -25.52
CA VAL A 116 1.71 2.84 -24.44
C VAL A 116 2.54 3.53 -23.37
N THR A 117 2.14 4.73 -23.00
CA THR A 117 2.73 5.46 -21.89
C THR A 117 1.88 5.28 -20.65
N VAL A 118 2.52 5.02 -19.52
CA VAL A 118 1.86 4.92 -18.22
C VAL A 118 2.47 5.92 -17.26
N LEU A 119 1.61 6.66 -16.56
CA LEU A 119 1.99 7.61 -15.53
C LEU A 119 1.05 7.50 -14.33
N GLY A 120 1.56 7.78 -13.14
CA GLY A 120 0.74 7.80 -11.93
C GLY A 120 1.56 7.58 -10.68
N PHE A 121 0.90 7.14 -9.62
CA PHE A 121 1.55 6.84 -8.36
C PHE A 121 0.88 5.65 -7.67
N THR A 122 1.67 4.82 -7.00
CA THR A 122 1.19 3.66 -6.23
C THR A 122 1.88 3.60 -4.89
N GLN A 123 1.28 2.92 -3.93
CA GLN A 123 1.97 2.58 -2.69
C GLN A 123 3.11 1.60 -2.98
N TYR A 124 4.30 1.85 -2.43
CA TYR A 124 5.48 0.97 -2.55
C TYR A 124 5.72 0.17 -1.26
N SER A 125 5.59 0.84 -0.11
CA SER A 125 5.65 0.19 1.19
C SER A 125 4.65 0.81 2.17
N ASP A 126 4.35 0.06 3.22
CA ASP A 126 3.41 0.44 4.27
C ASP A 126 4.04 0.19 5.63
N VAL A 127 4.14 1.23 6.46
CA VAL A 127 4.50 1.09 7.88
C VAL A 127 3.21 1.31 8.64
N ASN A 128 2.71 0.26 9.29
CA ASN A 128 1.56 0.37 10.16
C ASN A 128 1.66 -0.72 11.23
N TYR A 129 2.14 -0.35 12.40
CA TYR A 129 2.17 -1.24 13.56
C TYR A 129 1.79 -0.47 14.82
N ASN A 130 1.23 -1.18 15.78
CA ASN A 130 0.91 -0.68 17.09
C ASN A 130 0.96 -1.86 18.05
N TYR A 131 1.94 -1.89 18.94
CA TYR A 131 2.09 -2.97 19.90
C TYR A 131 2.47 -2.44 21.28
N PHE A 132 1.91 -3.10 22.29
CA PHE A 132 2.06 -2.73 23.68
C PHE A 132 2.93 -3.78 24.38
N LEU A 133 3.92 -3.31 25.13
CA LEU A 133 4.75 -4.12 26.01
C LEU A 133 4.49 -3.71 27.44
N GLY A 134 3.93 -4.63 28.23
CA GLY A 134 3.79 -4.46 29.67
C GLY A 134 5.03 -5.00 30.39
N GLY A 135 5.47 -4.30 31.43
CA GLY A 135 6.58 -4.77 32.27
C GLY A 135 6.40 -4.33 33.72
N THR A 136 7.23 -4.89 34.59
CA THR A 136 7.35 -4.45 35.99
C THR A 136 8.81 -4.17 36.28
N LEU A 137 9.11 -2.97 36.78
CA LEU A 137 10.44 -2.58 37.24
C LEU A 137 10.33 -2.06 38.67
N ASP A 138 11.07 -2.64 39.61
CA ASP A 138 11.06 -2.26 41.03
C ASP A 138 9.64 -2.16 41.65
N GLY A 139 8.75 -3.08 41.25
CA GLY A 139 7.36 -3.12 41.72
C GLY A 139 6.42 -2.11 41.06
N ILE A 140 6.89 -1.34 40.06
CA ILE A 140 6.09 -0.41 39.26
C ILE A 140 5.70 -1.09 37.96
N GLN A 141 4.39 -1.20 37.70
CA GLN A 141 3.91 -1.63 36.40
C GLN A 141 4.02 -0.48 35.40
N TYR A 142 4.50 -0.78 34.20
CA TYR A 142 4.59 0.17 33.11
C TYR A 142 4.11 -0.46 31.81
N GLU A 143 3.67 0.40 30.90
CA GLU A 143 3.31 0.05 29.54
C GLU A 143 4.14 0.89 28.57
N ILE A 144 4.79 0.22 27.63
CA ILE A 144 5.46 0.85 26.50
C ILE A 144 4.61 0.58 25.26
N ASN A 145 4.09 1.64 24.66
CA ASN A 145 3.46 1.56 23.35
C ASN A 145 4.47 1.92 22.25
N HIS A 146 4.66 1.01 21.31
CA HIS A 146 5.41 1.26 20.08
C HIS A 146 4.44 1.31 18.91
N SER A 147 4.32 2.50 18.31
CA SER A 147 3.50 2.72 17.13
C SER A 147 4.34 3.28 15.99
N GLY A 148 4.02 2.89 14.76
CA GLY A 148 4.60 3.50 13.58
C GLY A 148 3.59 3.57 12.45
N ASN A 149 3.61 4.67 11.71
CA ASN A 149 2.73 4.92 10.58
C ASN A 149 3.48 5.56 9.41
N GLY A 150 2.93 5.43 8.21
CA GLY A 150 3.42 6.03 6.99
C GLY A 150 3.87 4.97 5.99
N GLY A 151 4.99 5.22 5.32
CA GLY A 151 5.52 4.33 4.30
C GLY A 151 6.00 5.11 3.08
N MET A 152 6.22 4.38 1.98
CA MET A 152 6.74 4.95 0.74
C MET A 152 5.70 4.89 -0.38
N SER A 153 5.53 6.02 -1.06
CA SER A 153 4.83 6.12 -2.34
C SER A 153 5.82 6.05 -3.49
N ARG A 154 5.36 5.54 -4.62
CA ARG A 154 6.10 5.46 -5.88
C ARG A 154 5.36 6.25 -6.94
N GLY A 155 5.95 7.32 -7.44
CA GLY A 155 5.56 7.92 -8.71
C GLY A 155 6.18 7.12 -9.86
N VAL A 156 5.37 6.75 -10.85
CA VAL A 156 5.81 5.97 -12.02
C VAL A 156 5.56 6.76 -13.28
N ALA A 157 6.52 6.74 -14.19
CA ALA A 157 6.38 7.21 -15.56
C ALA A 157 7.15 6.26 -16.49
N GLY A 158 6.52 5.75 -17.52
CA GLY A 158 7.17 4.78 -18.41
C GLY A 158 6.47 4.60 -19.74
N LEU A 159 7.08 3.77 -20.58
CA LEU A 159 6.60 3.45 -21.91
C LEU A 159 6.82 1.97 -22.25
N SER A 160 5.95 1.43 -23.09
CA SER A 160 6.09 0.11 -23.73
C SER A 160 6.26 0.25 -25.24
N PHE A 161 6.74 -0.81 -25.88
CA PHE A 161 6.86 -0.94 -27.33
C PHE A 161 6.75 -2.42 -27.71
N SER A 162 5.98 -2.75 -28.74
CA SER A 162 5.80 -4.12 -29.25
C SER A 162 5.95 -4.10 -30.77
N PRO A 163 7.17 -4.27 -31.30
CA PRO A 163 7.39 -4.28 -32.75
C PRO A 163 6.82 -5.53 -33.43
N PHE A 164 6.74 -6.65 -32.70
CA PHE A 164 6.21 -7.92 -33.17
C PHE A 164 5.03 -8.34 -32.29
N SER A 165 4.19 -9.25 -32.79
CA SER A 165 3.08 -9.82 -32.01
C SER A 165 3.57 -10.57 -30.77
N ASP A 166 4.78 -11.10 -30.79
CA ASP A 166 5.28 -12.05 -29.79
C ASP A 166 6.40 -11.47 -28.94
N LEU A 167 6.78 -10.19 -29.17
CA LEU A 167 7.80 -9.50 -28.40
C LEU A 167 7.33 -8.10 -28.02
N ALA A 168 7.23 -7.87 -26.72
CA ALA A 168 7.00 -6.57 -26.13
C ALA A 168 8.12 -6.24 -25.14
N VAL A 169 8.57 -4.99 -25.18
CA VAL A 169 9.55 -4.43 -24.26
C VAL A 169 8.96 -3.20 -23.59
N GLY A 170 9.43 -2.89 -22.39
CA GLY A 170 9.01 -1.68 -21.70
C GLY A 170 10.00 -1.24 -20.65
N ALA A 171 9.98 0.05 -20.35
CA ALA A 171 10.80 0.66 -19.31
C ALA A 171 9.97 1.69 -18.53
N SER A 172 10.28 1.81 -17.25
CA SER A 172 9.67 2.78 -16.35
C SER A 172 10.70 3.38 -15.42
N PHE A 173 10.55 4.67 -15.19
CA PHE A 173 11.25 5.42 -14.16
C PHE A 173 10.33 5.54 -12.94
N ASN A 174 10.88 5.20 -11.77
CA ASN A 174 10.16 5.21 -10.52
C ASN A 174 10.83 6.18 -9.55
N TYR A 175 10.08 7.14 -9.05
CA TYR A 175 10.49 8.04 -7.97
C TYR A 175 9.82 7.62 -6.67
N LEU A 176 10.62 7.19 -5.69
CA LEU A 176 10.16 6.77 -4.38
C LEU A 176 10.25 7.94 -3.41
N PHE A 177 9.17 8.22 -2.69
CA PHE A 177 9.11 9.27 -1.69
C PHE A 177 8.16 8.89 -0.56
N GLY A 178 8.51 9.25 0.66
CA GLY A 178 7.68 8.90 1.80
C GLY A 178 8.21 9.47 3.10
N LEU A 179 7.37 9.36 4.12
CA LEU A 179 7.68 9.75 5.48
C LEU A 179 7.21 8.62 6.39
N ILE A 180 8.07 8.25 7.33
CA ILE A 180 7.79 7.20 8.31
C ILE A 180 7.95 7.83 9.69
N ASP A 181 6.85 7.84 10.44
CA ASP A 181 6.83 8.30 11.82
C ASP A 181 6.84 7.09 12.74
N ARG A 182 7.74 7.11 13.72
CA ARG A 182 7.81 6.11 14.78
C ARG A 182 7.68 6.80 16.12
N THR A 183 6.71 6.37 16.92
CA THR A 183 6.45 6.90 18.24
C THR A 183 6.57 5.80 19.27
N THR A 184 7.36 6.05 20.30
CA THR A 184 7.44 5.24 21.51
C THR A 184 6.88 6.05 22.65
N THR A 185 5.82 5.55 23.28
CA THR A 185 5.18 6.16 24.44
C THR A 185 5.39 5.27 25.65
N PHE A 186 5.91 5.84 26.72
CA PHE A 186 6.04 5.19 28.02
C PHE A 186 4.97 5.74 28.96
N SER A 187 4.18 4.83 29.54
CA SER A 187 3.07 5.14 30.45
C SER A 187 3.17 4.29 31.73
N PRO A 188 3.42 4.90 32.91
CA PRO A 188 3.39 4.17 34.18
C PRO A 188 1.94 3.84 34.57
N VAL A 189 1.71 2.59 34.99
CA VAL A 189 0.40 2.06 35.37
C VAL A 189 0.33 2.08 36.90
N TYR A 190 -0.41 3.04 37.48
CA TYR A 190 -0.76 3.19 38.91
C TYR A 190 0.09 4.02 39.90
N ARG A 191 0.95 4.98 39.51
CA ARG A 191 1.48 5.98 40.48
C ARG A 191 1.73 7.38 39.89
N PRO A 192 1.25 8.49 40.51
CA PRO A 192 1.44 9.86 40.03
C PRO A 192 2.87 10.40 40.20
N VAL A 193 3.80 9.60 40.72
CA VAL A 193 5.19 10.02 41.02
C VAL A 193 6.08 10.01 39.77
N TYR A 194 5.70 9.28 38.71
CA TYR A 194 6.46 9.18 37.47
C TYR A 194 5.68 9.83 36.32
N ALA A 195 6.35 10.71 35.58
CA ALA A 195 5.80 11.26 34.35
C ALA A 195 6.00 10.26 33.20
N GLY A 196 4.97 10.09 32.37
CA GLY A 196 5.11 9.39 31.09
C GLY A 196 6.04 10.16 30.14
N GLY A 197 6.54 9.48 29.12
CA GLY A 197 7.42 10.06 28.11
C GLY A 197 6.98 9.66 26.71
N MET A 198 7.12 10.57 25.74
CA MET A 198 6.85 10.28 24.33
C MET A 198 8.07 10.69 23.50
N ILE A 199 8.56 9.77 22.68
CA ILE A 199 9.61 10.04 21.69
C ILE A 199 9.03 9.75 20.32
N THR A 200 9.02 10.77 19.46
CA THR A 200 8.62 10.63 18.05
C THR A 200 9.82 10.89 17.15
N LYS A 201 10.10 9.93 16.27
CA LYS A 201 11.14 10.02 15.25
C LYS A 201 10.48 9.99 13.87
N SER A 202 10.59 11.10 13.15
CA SER A 202 10.18 11.19 11.75
C SER A 202 11.37 10.96 10.83
N THR A 203 11.21 10.07 9.85
CA THR A 203 12.24 9.78 8.85
C THR A 203 11.67 10.01 7.46
N SER A 204 12.22 11.00 6.75
CA SER A 204 11.91 11.24 5.34
C SER A 204 12.82 10.39 4.46
N MET A 205 12.25 9.72 3.47
CA MET A 205 12.98 8.85 2.55
C MET A 205 12.67 9.21 1.11
N ARG A 206 13.70 9.24 0.29
CA ARG A 206 13.61 9.50 -1.14
C ARG A 206 14.54 8.55 -1.88
N GLY A 207 14.12 8.11 -3.05
CA GLY A 207 14.89 7.20 -3.88
C GLY A 207 14.40 7.23 -5.31
N MET A 208 15.18 6.61 -6.20
CA MET A 208 14.80 6.47 -7.59
C MET A 208 15.29 5.12 -8.08
N ASN A 209 14.49 4.48 -8.93
CA ASN A 209 14.86 3.25 -9.59
C ASN A 209 14.28 3.21 -11.01
N VAL A 210 14.80 2.30 -11.81
CA VAL A 210 14.33 2.04 -13.17
C VAL A 210 13.94 0.57 -13.24
N THR A 211 12.79 0.29 -13.84
CA THR A 211 12.34 -1.07 -14.12
C THR A 211 12.23 -1.23 -15.63
N ALA A 212 12.92 -2.24 -16.16
CA ALA A 212 12.79 -2.65 -17.55
C ALA A 212 12.30 -4.09 -17.60
N GLY A 213 11.53 -4.43 -18.63
CA GLY A 213 10.99 -5.77 -18.82
C GLY A 213 10.81 -6.09 -20.29
N ALA A 214 10.81 -7.38 -20.60
CA ALA A 214 10.46 -7.92 -21.90
C ALA A 214 9.52 -9.12 -21.71
N MET A 215 8.66 -9.39 -22.70
CA MET A 215 7.75 -10.53 -22.74
C MET A 215 7.35 -10.91 -24.15
#